data_AF-A0A396J4X0-F1
#
_entry.id   AF-A0A396J4X0-F1
#
_cell.length_a   1.000
_cell.length_b   1.000
_cell.length_c   1.000
_cell.angle_alpha   90.00
_cell.angle_beta   90.00
_cell.angle_gamma   90.00
#
_symmetry.space_group_name_H-M   'P 1'
#
loop_
_entity.id
_entity.type
_entity.pdbx_description
1 polymer ?
#
loop_
_entity_poly.entity_id
_entity_poly.type
_entity_poly.pdbx_seq_one_letter_code
_entity_poly.pdbx_strand_id
1 'polypeptide(L)'
;MNMCNIVQGLKGLKPTLLMILVKIAFACANVLYKLAVNDGMNLRIVVAYRFIFATLFIAPLAFILERKKRTKLTWTILFQSFLCGLFGGSFVQNFYLESLALTSATFASAMANLVPAVTFIMVVSLG
;
A
#
# COMPACT_ATOMS: atom_id res chain seq x y z
N MET A 1 8.41 23.81 -32.19
CA MET A 1 7.54 22.75 -31.63
C MET A 1 8.31 21.44 -31.75
N ASN A 2 8.40 20.59 -30.71
CA ASN A 2 8.82 19.15 -30.76
C ASN A 2 9.92 18.65 -29.80
N MET A 3 10.65 19.47 -29.03
CA MET A 3 11.58 18.90 -28.01
C MET A 3 10.93 18.77 -26.63
N CYS A 4 10.08 19.74 -26.23
CA CYS A 4 9.38 19.71 -24.95
C CYS A 4 8.26 18.65 -24.88
N ASN A 5 7.56 18.39 -25.99
CA ASN A 5 6.49 17.37 -26.05
C ASN A 5 7.04 15.94 -25.99
N ILE A 6 8.21 15.65 -26.58
CA ILE A 6 8.85 14.33 -26.49
C ILE A 6 9.34 14.11 -25.05
N VAL A 7 9.89 15.13 -24.40
CA VAL A 7 10.30 15.04 -22.99
C VAL A 7 9.09 14.92 -22.05
N GLN A 8 7.96 15.57 -22.33
CA GLN A 8 6.70 15.38 -21.58
C GLN A 8 6.08 13.99 -21.83
N GLY A 9 6.11 13.50 -23.07
CA GLY A 9 5.70 12.13 -23.41
C GLY A 9 6.56 11.07 -22.73
N LEU A 10 7.88 11.27 -22.68
CA LEU A 10 8.81 10.39 -21.95
C LEU A 10 8.60 10.48 -20.43
N LYS A 11 8.28 11.67 -19.91
CA LYS A 11 7.87 11.87 -18.50
C LYS A 11 6.51 11.26 -18.20
N GLY A 12 5.61 11.13 -19.17
CA GLY A 12 4.33 10.42 -19.07
C GLY A 12 4.47 8.91 -19.22
N LEU A 13 5.46 8.44 -19.98
CA LEU A 13 5.79 7.01 -20.09
C LEU A 13 6.46 6.47 -18.83
N LYS A 14 7.25 7.30 -18.12
CA LYS A 14 7.89 6.95 -16.85
C LYS A 14 6.91 6.42 -15.78
N PRO A 15 5.79 7.10 -15.45
CA PRO A 15 4.82 6.60 -14.48
C PRO A 15 4.10 5.35 -14.99
N THR A 16 3.86 5.21 -16.30
CA THR A 16 3.27 3.98 -16.87
C THR A 16 4.23 2.79 -16.74
N LEU A 17 5.49 2.94 -17.10
CA LEU A 17 6.53 1.92 -16.92
C LEU A 17 6.71 1.55 -15.44
N LEU A 18 6.71 2.55 -14.56
CA LEU A 18 6.79 2.34 -13.12
C LEU A 18 5.57 1.57 -12.59
N MET A 19 4.37 1.92 -13.07
CA MET A 19 3.14 1.22 -12.69
C MET A 19 3.14 -0.23 -13.17
N ILE A 20 3.62 -0.51 -14.39
CA ILE A 20 3.77 -1.87 -14.90
C ILE A 20 4.77 -2.66 -14.04
N LEU A 21 5.91 -2.07 -13.71
CA LEU A 21 6.93 -2.73 -12.87
C LEU A 21 6.40 -3.03 -11.46
N VAL A 22 5.65 -2.10 -10.86
CA VAL A 22 4.95 -2.31 -9.58
C VAL A 22 3.91 -3.43 -9.70
N LYS A 23 3.16 -3.50 -10.80
CA LYS A 23 2.17 -4.57 -11.04
C LYS A 23 2.84 -5.94 -11.19
N ILE A 24 3.99 -6.01 -11.87
CA ILE A 24 4.79 -7.24 -11.99
C ILE A 24 5.32 -7.67 -10.62
N ALA A 25 5.87 -6.74 -9.84
CA ALA A 25 6.32 -7.03 -8.47
C ALA A 25 5.16 -7.53 -7.58
N PHE A 26 3.99 -6.91 -7.69
CA PHE A 26 2.77 -7.38 -7.02
C PHE A 26 2.35 -8.78 -7.48
N ALA A 27 2.46 -9.09 -8.78
CA ALA A 27 2.13 -10.39 -9.33
C ALA A 27 3.10 -11.47 -8.80
N CYS A 28 4.41 -11.23 -8.84
CA CYS A 28 5.42 -12.13 -8.25
C CYS A 28 5.15 -12.37 -6.76
N ALA A 29 4.87 -11.32 -6.00
CA ALA A 29 4.54 -11.44 -4.57
C ALA A 29 3.28 -12.29 -4.36
N ASN A 30 2.22 -12.08 -5.15
CA ASN A 30 0.99 -12.89 -5.08
C ASN A 30 1.20 -14.37 -5.45
N VAL A 31 2.09 -14.68 -6.40
CA VAL A 31 2.43 -16.07 -6.73
C VAL A 31 3.17 -16.73 -5.58
N LEU A 32 4.14 -16.05 -4.97
CA LEU A 32 4.84 -16.54 -3.77
C LEU A 32 3.87 -16.73 -2.59
N TYR A 33 2.90 -15.83 -2.40
CA TYR A 33 1.84 -16.00 -1.39
C TYR A 33 0.98 -17.22 -1.66
N LYS A 34 0.57 -17.45 -2.92
CA LYS A 34 -0.21 -18.64 -3.29
C LYS A 34 0.56 -19.93 -3.00
N LEU A 35 1.86 -19.96 -3.29
CA LEU A 35 2.72 -21.10 -2.97
C LEU A 35 2.76 -21.36 -1.46
N ALA A 36 3.01 -20.32 -0.66
CA ALA A 36 3.06 -20.42 0.80
C ALA A 36 1.71 -20.82 1.45
N VAL A 37 0.58 -20.41 0.87
CA VAL A 37 -0.75 -20.85 1.33
C VAL A 37 -1.01 -22.31 0.98
N ASN A 38 -0.53 -22.77 -0.19
CA ASN A 38 -0.71 -24.15 -0.64
C ASN A 38 0.03 -25.17 0.26
N ASP A 39 1.09 -24.72 0.94
CA ASP A 39 1.79 -25.48 2.00
C ASP A 39 1.01 -25.53 3.33
N GLY A 40 -0.24 -25.04 3.39
CA GLY A 40 -1.13 -25.17 4.55
C GLY A 40 -1.02 -24.05 5.59
N MET A 41 -0.44 -22.91 5.22
CA MET A 41 -0.17 -21.82 6.16
C MET A 41 -1.42 -20.94 6.43
N ASN A 42 -1.69 -20.68 7.71
CA ASN A 42 -2.88 -19.95 8.17
C ASN A 42 -2.93 -18.51 7.61
N LEU A 43 -4.09 -18.04 7.15
CA LEU A 43 -4.32 -16.72 6.49
C LEU A 43 -3.72 -15.54 7.25
N ARG A 44 -3.73 -15.60 8.59
CA ARG A 44 -3.14 -14.57 9.47
C ARG A 44 -1.62 -14.46 9.34
N ILE A 45 -0.94 -15.59 9.10
CA ILE A 45 0.52 -15.66 8.92
C ILE A 45 0.90 -15.05 7.58
N VAL A 46 0.08 -15.23 6.55
CA VAL A 46 0.27 -14.65 5.21
C VAL A 46 0.25 -13.12 5.26
N VAL A 47 -0.70 -12.55 6.01
CA VAL A 47 -0.79 -11.09 6.22
C VAL A 47 0.43 -10.57 6.96
N ALA A 48 0.86 -11.25 8.03
CA ALA A 48 2.07 -10.87 8.78
C ALA A 48 3.33 -10.92 7.89
N TYR A 49 3.47 -11.95 7.07
CA TYR A 49 4.59 -12.11 6.14
C TYR A 49 4.64 -10.96 5.11
N ARG A 50 3.47 -10.45 4.69
CA ARG A 50 3.38 -9.31 3.76
C ARG A 50 3.94 -8.02 4.35
N PHE A 51 3.67 -7.75 5.62
CA PHE A 51 4.29 -6.62 6.32
C PHE A 51 5.78 -6.82 6.55
N ILE A 52 6.22 -8.04 6.92
CA ILE A 52 7.65 -8.35 7.12
C ILE A 52 8.45 -8.16 5.83
N PHE A 53 7.95 -8.67 4.70
CA PHE A 53 8.60 -8.49 3.40
C PHE A 53 8.63 -7.02 2.99
N ALA A 54 7.50 -6.31 3.15
CA ALA A 54 7.47 -4.88 2.88
C ALA A 54 8.53 -4.13 3.70
N THR A 55 8.63 -4.39 5.00
CA THR A 55 9.66 -3.80 5.87
C THR A 55 11.07 -4.21 5.44
N LEU A 56 11.30 -5.47 5.09
CA LEU A 56 12.62 -5.97 4.70
C LEU A 56 13.13 -5.35 3.39
N PHE A 57 12.26 -5.06 2.45
CA PHE A 57 12.62 -4.39 1.18
C PHE A 57 12.67 -2.86 1.32
N ILE A 58 11.73 -2.27 2.07
CA ILE A 58 11.67 -0.81 2.25
C ILE A 58 12.78 -0.32 3.18
N ALA A 59 13.14 -1.07 4.23
CA ALA A 59 14.20 -0.68 5.17
C ALA A 59 15.57 -0.39 4.48
N PRO A 60 16.12 -1.25 3.61
CA PRO A 60 17.37 -0.97 2.91
C PRO A 60 17.20 0.12 1.85
N LEU A 61 16.05 0.20 1.17
CA LEU A 61 15.76 1.30 0.23
C LEU A 61 15.73 2.65 0.94
N ALA A 62 15.06 2.75 2.08
CA ALA A 62 15.04 3.94 2.92
C ALA A 62 16.45 4.28 3.42
N PHE A 63 17.22 3.29 3.89
CA PHE A 63 18.59 3.53 4.35
C PHE A 63 19.50 4.06 3.24
N ILE A 64 19.39 3.57 2.00
CA ILE A 64 20.22 4.00 0.86
C ILE A 64 19.78 5.37 0.33
N LEU A 65 18.47 5.58 0.13
CA LEU A 65 17.92 6.81 -0.46
C LEU A 65 17.95 7.99 0.52
N GLU A 66 17.67 7.75 1.79
CA GLU A 66 17.51 8.79 2.80
C GLU A 66 18.84 9.16 3.47
N ARG A 67 19.93 8.45 3.14
CA ARG A 67 21.30 8.74 3.61
C ARG A 67 21.74 10.19 3.34
N LYS A 68 21.27 10.79 2.25
CA LYS A 68 21.58 12.19 1.87
C LYS A 68 20.59 13.23 2.42
N LYS A 69 19.41 12.81 2.87
CA LYS A 69 18.30 13.70 3.25
C LYS A 69 17.90 13.38 4.69
N ARG A 70 18.79 13.68 5.64
CA ARG A 70 18.56 13.47 7.08
C ARG A 70 17.42 14.36 7.56
N THR A 71 16.19 13.92 7.38
CA THR A 71 15.01 14.52 8.01
C THR A 71 15.08 14.18 9.50
N LYS A 72 15.02 15.19 10.38
CA LYS A 72 15.01 14.96 11.83
C LYS A 72 13.79 14.13 12.19
N LEU A 73 14.03 12.89 12.60
CA LEU A 73 13.00 11.94 12.94
C LEU A 73 12.50 12.25 14.36
N THR A 74 11.54 13.18 14.47
CA THR A 74 10.92 13.55 15.75
C THR A 74 9.99 12.44 16.22
N TRP A 75 9.92 12.21 17.54
CA TRP A 75 9.05 11.19 18.14
C TRP A 75 7.59 11.31 17.69
N THR A 76 7.08 12.53 17.50
CA THR A 76 5.74 12.79 16.97
C THR A 76 5.53 12.22 15.57
N ILE A 77 6.53 12.31 14.68
CA ILE A 77 6.45 11.82 13.30
C ILE A 77 6.48 10.28 13.29
N LEU A 78 7.28 9.67 14.16
CA LEU A 78 7.25 8.21 14.36
C LEU A 78 5.88 7.75 14.82
N PHE A 79 5.33 8.42 15.83
CA PHE A 79 4.04 8.06 16.38
C PHE A 79 2.92 8.24 15.34
N GLN A 80 2.88 9.36 14.61
CA GLN A 80 1.92 9.55 13.52
C GLN A 80 2.08 8.52 12.40
N SER A 81 3.31 8.18 12.01
CA SER A 81 3.57 7.17 10.97
C SER A 81 3.16 5.77 11.45
N PHE A 82 3.38 5.46 12.74
CA PHE A 82 2.93 4.23 13.37
C PHE A 82 1.40 4.14 13.38
N LEU A 83 0.71 5.20 13.81
CA LEU A 83 -0.75 5.23 13.80
C LEU A 83 -1.30 5.10 12.37
N CYS A 84 -0.70 5.79 11.40
CA CYS A 84 -1.09 5.69 9.99
C CYS A 84 -0.94 4.25 9.46
N GLY A 85 0.18 3.57 9.75
CA GLY A 85 0.40 2.18 9.37
C GLY A 85 -0.51 1.19 10.12
N LEU A 86 -0.78 1.45 11.40
CA LEU A 86 -1.64 0.60 12.23
C LEU A 86 -3.09 0.65 11.74
N PHE A 87 -3.67 1.85 11.62
CA PHE A 87 -5.04 2.02 11.17
C PHE A 87 -5.20 1.71 9.68
N GLY A 88 -4.35 2.26 8.82
CA GLY A 88 -4.47 2.11 7.36
C GLY A 88 -4.01 0.76 6.82
N GLY A 89 -3.05 0.11 7.48
CA GLY A 89 -2.50 -1.17 7.05
C GLY A 89 -3.15 -2.34 7.79
N SER A 90 -2.73 -2.55 9.04
CA SER A 90 -3.06 -3.76 9.80
C SER A 90 -4.54 -3.85 10.14
N PHE A 91 -5.15 -2.77 10.62
CA PHE A 91 -6.54 -2.78 11.05
C PHE A 91 -7.49 -2.97 9.87
N VAL A 92 -7.28 -2.24 8.77
CA VAL A 92 -8.07 -2.40 7.53
C VAL A 92 -7.99 -3.82 7.00
N GLN A 93 -6.81 -4.44 6.94
CA GLN A 93 -6.69 -5.81 6.43
C GLN A 93 -7.38 -6.85 7.33
N ASN A 94 -7.23 -6.72 8.65
CA ASN A 94 -7.90 -7.63 9.59
C ASN A 94 -9.42 -7.46 9.55
N PHE A 95 -9.92 -6.22 9.58
CA PHE A 95 -11.35 -5.95 9.47
C PHE A 95 -11.92 -6.37 8.12
N TYR A 96 -11.16 -6.25 7.03
CA TYR A 96 -11.62 -6.69 5.70
C TYR A 96 -11.82 -8.21 5.65
N LEU A 97 -10.90 -8.99 6.23
CA LEU A 97 -11.03 -10.44 6.31
C LEU A 97 -12.23 -10.86 7.18
N GLU A 98 -12.40 -10.23 8.35
CA GLU A 98 -13.56 -10.47 9.22
C GLU A 98 -14.87 -10.02 8.54
N SER A 99 -14.86 -8.89 7.83
CA SER A 99 -16.03 -8.38 7.10
C SER A 99 -16.43 -9.31 5.97
N LEU A 100 -15.49 -9.93 5.26
CA LEU A 100 -15.79 -10.95 4.24
C LEU A 100 -16.38 -12.23 4.84
N ALA A 101 -16.07 -12.55 6.09
CA ALA A 101 -16.69 -13.68 6.79
C ALA A 101 -18.12 -13.34 7.25
N LEU A 102 -18.39 -12.07 7.58
CA LEU A 102 -19.69 -11.58 8.07
C LEU A 102 -20.61 -11.05 6.94
N THR A 103 -20.07 -10.74 5.77
CA THR A 103 -20.76 -10.03 4.68
C THR A 103 -20.35 -10.54 3.31
N SER A 104 -21.15 -10.29 2.27
CA SER A 104 -20.80 -10.70 0.91
C SER A 104 -19.76 -9.76 0.28
N ALA A 105 -18.95 -10.30 -0.64
CA ALA A 105 -17.99 -9.52 -1.41
C ALA A 105 -18.63 -8.32 -2.15
N THR A 106 -19.91 -8.43 -2.52
CA THR A 106 -20.67 -7.36 -3.18
C THR A 106 -20.91 -6.18 -2.24
N PHE A 107 -21.24 -6.44 -0.97
CA PHE A 107 -21.43 -5.38 0.03
C PHE A 107 -20.11 -4.67 0.36
N ALA A 108 -19.03 -5.44 0.54
CA ALA A 108 -17.70 -4.86 0.74
C ALA A 108 -17.26 -3.98 -0.45
N SER A 109 -17.60 -4.41 -1.68
CA SER A 109 -17.32 -3.63 -2.90
C SER A 109 -18.15 -2.35 -2.98
N ALA A 110 -19.43 -2.40 -2.58
CA ALA A 110 -20.27 -1.20 -2.52
C ALA A 110 -19.75 -0.19 -1.49
N MET A 111 -19.28 -0.65 -0.32
CA MET A 111 -18.64 0.20 0.68
C MET A 111 -17.35 0.84 0.16
N ALA A 112 -16.54 0.11 -0.62
CA ALA A 112 -15.32 0.65 -1.23
C ALA A 112 -15.62 1.83 -2.17
N ASN A 113 -16.73 1.78 -2.92
CA ASN A 113 -17.14 2.88 -3.80
C ASN A 113 -17.58 4.14 -3.03
N LEU A 114 -17.96 4.01 -1.76
CA LEU A 114 -18.32 5.14 -0.90
C LEU A 114 -17.11 5.78 -0.23
N VAL A 115 -15.93 5.15 -0.27
CA VAL A 115 -14.70 5.68 0.36
C VAL A 115 -14.39 7.11 -0.07
N PRO A 116 -14.46 7.50 -1.37
CA PRO A 116 -14.22 8.88 -1.77
C PRO A 116 -15.24 9.85 -1.15
N ALA A 117 -16.52 9.49 -1.14
CA ALA A 117 -17.59 10.33 -0.57
C ALA A 117 -17.40 10.55 0.94
N VAL A 118 -17.10 9.48 1.69
CA VAL A 118 -16.79 9.56 3.13
C VAL A 118 -15.54 10.41 3.38
N THR A 119 -14.51 10.28 2.54
CA THR A 119 -13.28 11.08 2.65
C THR A 119 -13.57 12.57 2.46
N PHE A 120 -14.43 12.94 1.49
CA PHE A 120 -14.85 14.33 1.31
C PHE A 120 -15.58 14.89 2.53
N ILE A 121 -16.54 14.14 3.09
CA ILE A 121 -17.28 14.56 4.28
C ILE A 121 -16.33 14.76 5.47
N MET A 122 -15.38 13.83 5.66
CA MET A 122 -14.38 13.91 6.72
C MET A 122 -13.47 15.13 6.56
N VAL A 123 -13.00 15.41 5.34
CA VAL A 123 -12.19 16.59 5.03
C VAL A 123 -12.96 17.89 5.30
N VAL A 124 -14.24 17.96 4.94
CA VAL A 124 -15.08 19.15 5.17
C VAL A 124 -15.41 19.35 6.66
N SER A 125 -15.48 18.27 7.44
CA SER A 125 -15.83 18.35 8.86
C SER A 125 -14.63 18.61 9.78
N LEU A 126 -13.42 18.22 9.35
CA LEU A 126 -12.18 18.36 10.12
C LEU A 126 -11.24 19.44 9.57
N GLY A 127 -11.53 19.99 8.38
CA GLY A 127 -10.79 21.09 7.73
C GLY A 127 -11.34 22.45 8.11
#